data_AF-A0AAV4BYC0-F1
#
_entry.id   AF-A0AAV4BYC0-F1
#
_cell.length_a   1.000
_cell.length_b   1.000
_cell.length_c   1.000
_cell.angle_alpha   90.00
_cell.angle_beta   90.00
_cell.angle_gamma   90.00
#
_symmetry.space_group_name_H-M   'P 1'
#
loop_
_entity.id
_entity.type
_entity.pdbx_description
1 polymer ?
#
loop_
_entity_poly.entity_id
_entity_poly.type
_entity_poly.pdbx_seq_one_letter_code
_entity_poly.pdbx_strand_id
1 'polypeptide(L)'
;MHNITNTVVMAMEVILKAADGSAGPANLGGGCSMPPLKAFMDNTTIICSKEDETRQMLTCLDVLMSWCKMEFKPKKSRSYQ
;
A
#
# COMPACT_ATOMS: atom_id res chain seq x y z
N MET A 1 -5.44 -4.63 -24.91
CA MET A 1 -5.67 -4.66 -23.44
C MET A 1 -4.39 -4.58 -22.59
N HIS A 2 -3.19 -4.42 -23.17
CA HIS A 2 -1.93 -4.30 -22.40
C HIS A 2 -1.63 -2.88 -21.86
N ASN A 3 -2.26 -1.83 -22.42
CA ASN A 3 -1.89 -0.44 -22.11
C ASN A 3 -2.68 0.17 -20.94
N ILE A 4 -3.70 -0.52 -20.42
CA ILE A 4 -4.53 -0.03 -19.29
C ILE A 4 -4.00 -0.56 -17.96
N THR A 5 -3.46 -1.79 -17.94
CA THR A 5 -2.90 -2.41 -16.73
C THR A 5 -1.70 -1.65 -16.20
N ASN A 6 -0.80 -1.16 -17.07
CA ASN A 6 0.37 -0.40 -16.62
C ASN A 6 0.01 0.96 -16.00
N THR A 7 -1.04 1.63 -16.49
CA THR A 7 -1.45 2.95 -15.99
C THR A 7 -2.02 2.87 -14.57
N VAL A 8 -2.79 1.82 -14.28
CA VAL A 8 -3.36 1.57 -12.95
C VAL A 8 -2.25 1.20 -11.95
N VAL A 9 -1.31 0.35 -12.37
CA VAL A 9 -0.15 -0.04 -11.55
C VAL A 9 0.69 1.19 -11.19
N MET A 10 1.03 2.03 -12.17
CA MET A 10 1.82 3.24 -11.92
C MET A 10 1.11 4.23 -10.99
N ALA A 11 -0.21 4.40 -11.13
CA ALA A 11 -0.98 5.26 -10.22
C ALA A 11 -0.91 4.74 -8.77
N MET A 12 -1.05 3.43 -8.58
CA MET A 12 -0.89 2.81 -7.27
C MET A 12 0.54 2.97 -6.73
N GLU A 13 1.57 2.75 -7.55
CA GLU A 13 2.97 2.98 -7.15
C GLU A 13 3.24 4.43 -6.72
N VAL A 14 2.64 5.43 -7.39
CA VAL A 14 2.75 6.84 -6.99
C VAL A 14 2.08 7.10 -5.65
N ILE A 15 0.89 6.53 -5.41
CA ILE A 15 0.19 6.63 -4.12
C ILE A 15 1.03 5.97 -3.01
N LEU A 16 1.62 4.79 -3.28
CA LEU A 16 2.49 4.10 -2.33
C LEU A 16 3.76 4.89 -2.05
N LYS A 17 4.32 5.57 -3.05
CA LYS A 17 5.50 6.41 -2.87
C LYS A 17 5.21 7.66 -2.02
N ALA A 18 3.99 8.19 -2.09
CA ALA A 18 3.53 9.24 -1.18
C ALA A 18 3.35 8.72 0.26
N ALA A 19 2.95 7.45 0.41
CA ALA A 19 2.80 6.78 1.70
C ALA A 19 4.11 6.25 2.29
N ASP A 20 5.18 6.11 1.49
CA ASP A 20 6.49 5.59 1.92
C ASP A 20 7.11 6.43 3.04
N GLY A 21 6.85 7.75 3.07
CA GLY A 21 7.25 8.62 4.18
C GLY A 21 6.60 8.28 5.53
N SER A 22 5.53 7.49 5.52
CA SER A 22 4.78 7.02 6.69
C SER A 22 5.13 5.57 7.07
N ALA A 23 5.85 4.85 6.20
CA ALA A 23 6.20 3.45 6.40
C ALA A 23 7.61 3.30 7.01
N GLY A 24 7.73 2.58 8.13
CA GLY A 24 9.03 2.11 8.60
C GLY A 24 9.59 1.00 7.67
N PRO A 25 10.91 0.74 7.71
CA PRO A 25 11.51 -0.36 6.96
C PRO A 25 10.95 -1.71 7.41
N ALA A 26 10.38 -2.48 6.48
CA ALA A 26 9.88 -3.82 6.73
C ALA A 26 11.04 -4.84 6.77
N ASN A 27 11.39 -5.32 7.96
CA ASN A 27 12.32 -6.44 8.11
C ASN A 27 11.55 -7.76 8.12
N LEU A 28 11.74 -8.58 7.08
CA LEU A 28 11.14 -9.92 6.97
C LEU A 28 11.96 -11.01 7.68
N GLY A 29 13.11 -10.66 8.26
CA GLY A 29 14.07 -11.61 8.83
C GLY A 29 14.94 -12.30 7.77
N GLY A 30 16.02 -12.96 8.21
CA GLY A 30 16.86 -13.80 7.34
C GLY A 30 17.64 -13.08 6.23
N GLY A 31 17.86 -11.75 6.34
CA GLY A 31 18.54 -10.96 5.31
C GLY A 31 17.67 -10.61 4.10
N CYS A 32 16.37 -10.94 4.14
CA CYS A 32 15.44 -10.60 3.07
C CYS A 32 14.79 -9.24 3.36
N SER A 33 14.99 -8.29 2.45
CA SER A 33 14.31 -6.99 2.47
C SER A 33 13.40 -6.91 1.25
N MET A 34 12.11 -6.67 1.50
CA MET A 34 11.13 -6.38 0.46
C MET A 34 10.72 -4.93 0.62
N PRO A 35 10.47 -4.17 -0.48
CA PRO A 35 9.93 -2.84 -0.34
C PRO A 35 8.66 -2.91 0.53
N PRO A 36 8.55 -2.07 1.57
CA PRO A 36 7.45 -2.13 2.55
C PRO A 36 6.09 -1.93 1.89
N LEU A 37 6.05 -1.35 0.68
CA LEU A 37 4.87 -1.20 -0.15
C LEU A 37 5.11 -1.76 -1.56
N LYS A 38 4.18 -2.56 -2.08
CA LYS A 38 4.21 -3.07 -3.45
C LYS A 38 2.82 -3.07 -4.08
N ALA A 39 2.69 -2.50 -5.27
CA ALA A 39 1.47 -2.56 -6.07
C ALA A 39 1.51 -3.74 -7.05
N PHE A 40 0.35 -4.38 -7.24
CA PHE A 40 0.08 -5.30 -8.34
C PHE A 40 -1.36 -5.10 -8.82
N MET A 41 -1.50 -4.45 -9.96
CA MET A 41 -2.78 -4.04 -10.55
C MET A 41 -3.59 -3.16 -9.59
N ASP A 42 -4.78 -3.60 -9.19
CA ASP A 42 -5.66 -2.97 -8.21
C ASP A 42 -5.34 -3.36 -6.76
N ASN A 43 -4.43 -4.31 -6.55
CA ASN A 43 -4.04 -4.78 -5.23
C ASN A 43 -2.74 -4.12 -4.77
N THR A 44 -2.68 -3.80 -3.48
CA THR A 44 -1.49 -3.31 -2.81
C THR A 44 -1.14 -4.24 -1.65
N THR A 45 0.13 -4.62 -1.55
CA THR A 45 0.69 -5.33 -0.40
C THR A 45 1.53 -4.36 0.43
N ILE A 46 1.27 -4.34 1.73
CA ILE A 46 1.99 -3.53 2.71
C ILE A 46 2.50 -4.46 3.79
N ILE A 47 3.77 -4.30 4.15
CA ILE A 47 4.39 -5.06 5.22
C ILE A 47 4.72 -4.06 6.34
N CYS A 48 4.01 -4.17 7.46
CA CYS A 48 4.29 -3.41 8.68
C CYS A 48 4.73 -4.37 9.78
N SER A 49 5.66 -3.94 10.63
CA SER A 49 6.16 -4.78 11.73
C SER A 49 5.27 -4.75 12.97
N LYS A 50 4.43 -3.72 13.11
CA LYS A 50 3.48 -3.56 14.22
C LYS A 50 2.06 -3.32 13.72
N GLU A 51 1.08 -3.73 14.54
CA GLU A 51 -0.33 -3.50 14.27
C GLU A 51 -0.68 -2.00 14.23
N ASP A 52 -0.11 -1.21 15.14
CA ASP A 52 -0.32 0.25 15.18
C ASP A 52 0.21 0.94 13.91
N GLU A 53 1.39 0.55 13.43
CA GLU A 53 1.96 0.99 12.15
C GLU A 53 1.05 0.60 10.96
N THR A 54 0.40 -0.56 11.05
CA THR A 54 -0.57 -1.02 10.03
C THR A 54 -1.80 -0.11 10.01
N ARG A 55 -2.35 0.24 11.18
CA ARG A 55 -3.52 1.12 11.30
C ARG A 55 -3.23 2.53 10.80
N GLN A 56 -2.09 3.12 11.20
CA GLN A 56 -1.66 4.44 10.72
C GLN A 56 -1.50 4.45 9.19
N MET A 57 -0.91 3.39 8.63
CA MET A 57 -0.75 3.24 7.19
C MET A 57 -2.10 3.12 6.46
N LEU A 58 -3.03 2.32 6.99
CA LEU A 58 -4.38 2.19 6.43
C LEU A 58 -5.13 3.53 6.44
N THR A 59 -5.01 4.32 7.51
CA THR A 59 -5.57 5.67 7.58
C THR A 59 -4.92 6.61 6.56
N CYS A 60 -3.60 6.57 6.43
CA CYS A 60 -2.87 7.38 5.44
C CYS A 60 -3.33 7.05 4.01
N LEU A 61 -3.48 5.76 3.70
CA LEU A 61 -3.96 5.31 2.39
C LEU A 61 -5.40 5.72 2.10
N ASP A 62 -6.29 5.66 3.09
CA ASP A 62 -7.67 6.10 2.92
C ASP A 62 -7.75 7.59 2.53
N VAL A 63 -6.94 8.44 3.17
CA VAL A 63 -6.82 9.87 2.83
C VAL A 63 -6.28 10.07 1.42
N LEU A 64 -5.19 9.38 1.07
CA LEU A 64 -4.57 9.49 -0.25
C LEU A 64 -5.52 9.01 -1.36
N MET A 65 -6.22 7.89 -1.14
CA MET A 65 -7.22 7.36 -2.08
C MET A 65 -8.40 8.32 -2.26
N SER A 66 -8.85 8.95 -1.18
CA SER A 66 -9.89 9.99 -1.22
C SER A 66 -9.48 11.18 -2.12
N TRP A 67 -8.22 11.65 -2.03
CA TRP A 67 -7.71 12.69 -2.93
C TRP A 67 -7.69 12.25 -4.40
N CYS A 68 -7.41 10.98 -4.65
CA CYS A 68 -7.44 10.38 -5.99
C CYS A 68 -8.85 10.06 -6.50
N LYS A 69 -9.92 10.37 -5.75
CA LYS A 69 -11.30 9.95 -6.03
C LYS A 69 -11.44 8.43 -6.18
N MET A 70 -10.60 7.68 -5.48
CA MET A 70 -10.63 6.21 -5.41
C MET A 70 -11.26 5.76 -4.09
N GLU A 71 -12.01 4.67 -4.12
CA GLU A 71 -12.63 4.09 -2.92
C GLU A 71 -11.69 3.02 -2.35
N PHE A 72 -11.08 3.29 -1.19
CA PHE A 72 -10.36 2.28 -0.44
C PHE A 72 -11.36 1.33 0.24
N LYS A 73 -11.18 0.01 0.04
CA LYS A 73 -12.09 -1.02 0.60
C LYS A 73 -11.39 -1.76 1.75
N PRO A 74 -11.35 -1.20 2.97
CA PRO A 74 -10.63 -1.80 4.09
C PRO A 74 -11.13 -3.19 4.44
N LYS A 75 -12.43 -3.47 4.25
CA LYS A 75 -13.04 -4.81 4.44
C LYS A 75 -12.46 -5.90 3.53
N LYS A 76 -11.76 -5.52 2.45
CA LYS A 76 -11.04 -6.47 1.57
C LYS A 76 -9.57 -6.64 1.98
N SER A 77 -9.07 -5.85 2.93
CA SER A 77 -7.72 -6.00 3.47
C SER A 77 -7.64 -7.20 4.41
N ARG A 78 -6.58 -8.00 4.28
CA ARG A 78 -6.35 -9.18 5.13
C ARG A 78 -6.00 -8.83 6.57
N SER A 79 -5.61 -7.58 6.84
CA SER A 79 -5.23 -7.08 8.16
C SER A 79 -6.36 -6.33 8.89
N TYR A 80 -7.56 -6.25 8.30
CA TYR A 80 -8.70 -5.59 8.92
C TYR A 80 -9.37 -6.55 9.92
N GLN A 81 -9.10 -6.36 11.21
CA GLN A 81 -9.69 -7.12 12.31
C GLN A 81 -10.02 -6.20 13.48
#